data_AF-A0A9P6DJ55-F1
#
_entry.id   AF-A0A9P6DJ55-F1
#
_cell.length_a   1.000
_cell.length_b   1.000
_cell.length_c   1.000
_cell.angle_alpha   90.00
_cell.angle_beta   90.00
_cell.angle_gamma   90.00
#
_symmetry.space_group_name_H-M   'P 1'
#
loop_
_entity.id
_entity.type
_entity.pdbx_description
1 polymer ?
#
loop_
_entity_poly.entity_id
_entity_poly.type
_entity_poly.pdbx_seq_one_letter_code
_entity_poly.pdbx_strand_id
1 'polypeptide(L)'
;MLPVTIEELIFEEIGSENIPDALVLPDHLEVKALSNVGVRLGFLRSMDIIYLYHPMPEFKTLLECPNLKRLCVRWSESPPWDLPLWVPASLSELELRVRAESRIPDFGAAIRPSVVTIDFSAGFPGFPVSYLQSSTWIKKCINSLPFPRSIQVLTVSILNQQSIADDGMDGLYPELSDYEMLSSFLQQLRVCERGNLEKIILSVTTEVEPTDDVEWQVDGEAQELAKLKNVFAELLEAKALDVDFTLKRVNHIDERGMSHVGETLLHSGIHSI
;
A
#
# COMPACT_ATOMS: atom_id res chain seq x y z
N MET A 1 26.34 13.37 -10.54
CA MET A 1 25.66 13.07 -11.82
C MET A 1 25.34 11.60 -11.84
N LEU A 2 24.10 11.23 -12.09
CA LEU A 2 23.67 9.83 -12.21
C LEU A 2 24.14 9.25 -13.57
N PRO A 3 24.65 8.02 -13.64
CA PRO A 3 24.93 7.36 -14.90
C PRO A 3 23.70 7.30 -15.81
N VAL A 4 23.88 7.56 -17.11
CA VAL A 4 22.79 7.55 -18.10
C VAL A 4 22.19 6.14 -18.27
N THR A 5 22.92 5.10 -17.88
CA THR A 5 22.57 3.69 -18.02
C THR A 5 21.84 3.09 -16.82
N ILE A 6 21.40 3.90 -15.86
CA ILE A 6 20.67 3.40 -14.70
C ILE A 6 19.30 2.86 -15.13
N GLU A 7 19.03 1.60 -14.78
CA GLU A 7 17.74 0.93 -15.03
C GLU A 7 16.82 0.94 -13.81
N GLU A 8 17.39 1.05 -12.61
CA GLU A 8 16.66 1.04 -11.33
C GLU A 8 17.17 2.17 -10.43
N LEU A 9 16.25 2.90 -9.81
CA LEU A 9 16.59 4.02 -8.92
C LEU A 9 15.72 3.96 -7.68
N ILE A 10 16.36 3.93 -6.52
CA ILE A 10 15.70 3.96 -5.22
C ILE A 10 16.03 5.30 -4.58
N PHE A 11 15.00 6.09 -4.30
CA PHE A 11 15.08 7.26 -3.45
C PHE A 11 14.60 6.86 -2.07
N GLU A 12 15.54 6.65 -1.17
CA GLU A 12 15.25 6.41 0.23
C GLU A 12 15.70 7.62 1.03
N GLU A 13 14.81 8.17 1.85
CA GLU A 13 15.24 9.10 2.87
C GLU A 13 16.10 8.37 3.90
N ILE A 14 17.35 8.81 4.05
CA ILE A 14 18.20 8.40 5.17
C ILE A 14 17.72 9.21 6.37
N GLY A 15 16.94 8.55 7.24
CA GLY A 15 16.18 9.07 8.38
C GLY A 15 16.56 10.43 8.97
N SER A 16 15.53 11.23 9.22
CA SER A 16 15.55 12.47 10.00
C SER A 16 15.92 12.31 11.48
N GLU A 17 16.23 11.10 11.96
CA GLU A 17 16.57 10.83 13.37
C GLU A 17 17.88 11.49 13.85
N ASN A 18 18.59 12.24 12.99
CA ASN A 18 19.71 13.10 13.36
C ASN A 18 19.51 14.59 12.96
N ILE A 19 18.27 15.06 12.83
CA ILE A 19 18.00 16.50 12.64
C ILE A 19 17.74 17.08 14.03
N PRO A 20 18.70 17.80 14.66
CA PRO A 20 18.43 18.49 15.91
C PRO A 20 17.28 19.49 15.69
N ASP A 21 16.49 19.74 16.73
CA ASP A 21 15.38 20.73 16.81
C ASP A 21 15.74 22.19 16.40
N ALA A 22 16.90 22.41 15.80
CA ALA A 22 17.39 23.66 15.26
C ALA A 22 17.74 23.53 13.77
N LEU A 23 16.76 23.21 12.93
CA LEU A 23 16.80 23.56 11.51
C LEU A 23 15.55 24.36 11.15
N VAL A 24 15.56 25.63 11.58
CA VAL A 24 15.16 26.70 10.67
C VAL A 24 15.90 26.42 9.37
N LEU A 25 15.18 26.03 8.33
CA LEU A 25 15.71 25.94 6.97
C LEU A 25 16.49 27.23 6.72
N PRO A 26 17.82 27.18 6.52
CA PRO A 26 18.52 28.40 6.15
C PRO A 26 17.93 28.85 4.82
N ASP A 27 17.46 30.10 4.75
CA ASP A 27 17.06 30.84 3.53
C ASP A 27 18.17 30.90 2.45
N HIS A 28 19.23 30.10 2.60
CA HIS A 28 20.49 30.16 1.87
C HIS A 28 20.97 28.80 1.38
N LEU A 29 20.13 27.76 1.33
CA LEU A 29 20.27 26.80 0.23
C LEU A 29 19.86 27.54 -1.05
N GLU A 30 20.72 28.45 -1.49
CA GLU A 30 20.90 28.73 -2.90
C GLU A 30 21.25 27.36 -3.51
N VAL A 31 20.22 26.65 -3.95
CA VAL A 31 20.30 25.69 -5.04
C VAL A 31 20.86 26.50 -6.19
N LYS A 32 22.19 26.68 -6.19
CA LYS A 32 22.97 27.32 -7.24
C LYS A 32 22.40 26.77 -8.52
N ALA A 33 21.69 27.64 -9.25
CA ALA A 33 20.89 27.33 -10.42
C ALA A 33 21.36 26.01 -11.02
N LEU A 34 20.74 24.89 -10.61
CA LEU A 34 20.87 23.64 -11.32
C LEU A 34 20.41 24.04 -12.71
N SER A 35 21.38 24.13 -13.62
CA SER A 35 21.18 24.56 -14.99
C SER A 35 19.86 23.98 -15.48
N ASN A 36 19.03 24.77 -16.16
CA ASN A 36 17.74 24.39 -16.79
C ASN A 36 17.80 23.15 -17.72
N VAL A 37 18.90 22.39 -17.71
CA VAL A 37 19.09 21.10 -18.31
C VAL A 37 18.31 20.07 -17.50
N GLY A 38 17.10 19.76 -17.94
CA GLY A 38 16.36 18.60 -17.45
C GLY A 38 17.20 17.33 -17.53
N VAL A 39 17.16 16.51 -16.49
CA VAL A 39 17.81 15.21 -16.43
C VAL A 39 16.90 14.19 -17.11
N ARG A 40 17.36 13.62 -18.22
CA ARG A 40 16.62 12.56 -18.92
C ARG A 40 17.20 11.19 -18.58
N LEU A 41 16.46 10.39 -17.82
CA LEU A 41 16.81 9.02 -17.45
C LEU A 41 16.21 8.04 -18.45
N GLY A 42 16.80 7.99 -19.65
CA GLY A 42 16.27 7.22 -20.78
C GLY A 42 16.28 5.70 -20.60
N PHE A 43 17.10 5.16 -19.71
CA PHE A 43 17.18 3.71 -19.46
C PHE A 43 16.39 3.26 -18.24
N LEU A 44 15.89 4.19 -17.43
CA LEU A 44 15.22 3.88 -16.18
C LEU A 44 13.90 3.14 -16.44
N ARG A 45 13.74 1.97 -15.80
CA ARG A 45 12.58 1.08 -15.91
C ARG A 45 11.82 0.97 -14.61
N SER A 46 12.51 1.01 -13.48
CA SER A 46 11.90 0.93 -12.15
C SER A 46 12.36 2.10 -11.28
N MET A 47 11.43 2.69 -10.55
CA MET A 47 11.73 3.72 -9.55
C MET A 47 10.97 3.45 -8.27
N ASP A 48 11.69 3.48 -7.15
CA ASP A 48 11.12 3.40 -5.82
C ASP A 48 11.34 4.74 -5.13
N ILE A 49 10.27 5.31 -4.57
CA ILE A 49 10.31 6.56 -3.82
C ILE A 49 9.78 6.28 -2.42
N ILE A 50 10.66 6.33 -1.44
CA ILE A 50 10.41 5.90 -0.07
C ILE A 50 10.59 7.11 0.85
N TYR A 51 9.55 7.43 1.63
CA TYR A 51 9.48 8.56 2.57
C TYR A 51 9.55 9.94 1.88
N LEU A 52 8.41 10.34 1.33
CA LEU A 52 8.22 11.60 0.60
C LEU A 52 8.19 12.84 1.52
N TYR A 53 9.32 13.24 2.09
CA TYR A 53 9.59 14.65 2.41
C TYR A 53 10.44 15.33 1.34
N HIS A 54 10.92 14.56 0.36
CA HIS A 54 11.79 15.07 -0.69
C HIS A 54 10.98 15.91 -1.70
N PRO A 55 11.44 17.13 -2.08
CA PRO A 55 10.76 18.00 -3.04
C PRO A 55 10.78 17.47 -4.50
N MET A 56 11.19 16.22 -4.72
CA MET A 56 11.29 15.67 -6.08
C MET A 56 9.95 15.67 -6.86
N PRO A 57 8.80 15.38 -6.22
CA PRO A 57 7.50 15.47 -6.87
C PRO A 57 7.16 16.90 -7.34
N GLU A 58 7.73 17.92 -6.71
CA GLU A 58 7.42 19.33 -6.99
C GLU A 58 8.15 19.84 -8.25
N PHE A 59 9.23 19.18 -8.68
CA PHE A 59 9.99 19.57 -9.86
C PHE A 59 9.31 19.11 -11.16
N LYS A 60 8.36 19.90 -11.64
CA LYS A 60 7.60 19.64 -12.88
C LYS A 60 8.42 19.54 -14.16
N THR A 61 9.65 20.06 -14.19
CA THR A 61 10.43 20.24 -15.44
C THR A 61 11.86 19.68 -15.43
N LEU A 62 12.31 19.09 -14.32
CA LEU A 62 13.73 18.72 -14.16
C LEU A 62 14.04 17.26 -14.44
N LEU A 63 13.04 16.39 -14.57
CA LEU A 63 13.24 14.96 -14.72
C LEU A 63 12.36 14.43 -15.85
N GLU A 64 12.92 13.59 -16.72
CA GLU A 64 12.17 12.85 -17.73
C GLU A 64 12.54 11.37 -17.66
N CYS A 65 11.55 10.51 -17.42
CA CYS A 65 11.73 9.05 -17.37
C CYS A 65 10.82 8.38 -18.42
N PRO A 66 11.05 8.60 -19.73
CA PRO A 66 10.13 8.21 -20.81
C PRO A 66 9.90 6.70 -20.94
N ASN A 67 10.70 5.91 -20.21
CA ASN A 67 10.87 4.49 -20.35
C ASN A 67 10.53 3.74 -19.05
N LEU A 68 10.05 4.47 -18.04
CA LEU A 68 9.64 3.95 -16.74
C LEU A 68 8.42 3.02 -16.91
N LYS A 69 8.51 1.84 -16.31
CA LYS A 69 7.49 0.80 -16.35
C LYS A 69 6.89 0.57 -14.97
N ARG A 70 7.72 0.59 -13.92
CA ARG A 70 7.32 0.39 -12.52
C ARG A 70 7.61 1.63 -11.69
N LEU A 71 6.64 2.02 -10.88
CA LEU A 71 6.77 3.06 -9.88
C LEU A 71 6.24 2.52 -8.55
N CYS A 72 7.12 2.45 -7.54
CA CYS A 72 6.76 2.19 -6.16
C CYS A 72 6.84 3.47 -5.36
N VAL A 73 5.80 3.79 -4.59
CA VAL A 73 5.75 4.98 -3.75
C VAL A 73 5.35 4.57 -2.35
N ARG A 74 6.18 4.92 -1.37
CA ARG A 74 5.89 4.76 0.05
C ARG A 74 5.88 6.13 0.72
N TRP A 75 4.78 6.47 1.38
CA TRP A 75 4.68 7.69 2.17
C TRP A 75 3.88 7.44 3.44
N SER A 76 4.29 8.12 4.51
CA SER A 76 3.70 7.96 5.83
C SER A 76 2.69 9.06 6.16
N GLU A 77 2.88 10.29 5.67
CA GLU A 77 2.14 11.47 6.13
C GLU A 77 2.01 12.56 5.07
N SER A 78 1.23 13.60 5.39
CA SER A 78 1.00 14.81 4.59
C SER A 78 2.33 15.57 4.38
N PRO A 79 2.60 16.14 3.20
CA PRO A 79 1.63 16.71 2.27
C PRO A 79 0.93 15.70 1.36
N PRO A 80 -0.24 16.07 0.78
CA PRO A 80 -0.82 15.29 -0.32
C PRO A 80 0.22 15.04 -1.40
N TRP A 81 0.34 13.78 -1.83
CA TRP A 81 1.20 13.41 -2.94
C TRP A 81 0.36 13.31 -4.21
N ASP A 82 0.77 14.04 -5.24
CA ASP A 82 0.24 13.93 -6.59
C ASP A 82 1.24 13.23 -7.48
N LEU A 83 0.75 12.49 -8.45
CA LEU A 83 1.59 11.80 -9.41
C LEU A 83 2.39 12.83 -10.23
N PRO A 84 3.73 12.77 -10.22
CA PRO A 84 4.53 13.75 -10.93
C PRO A 84 4.33 13.71 -12.45
N LEU A 85 4.33 14.88 -13.11
CA LEU A 85 4.10 15.01 -14.55
C LEU A 85 5.13 14.28 -15.43
N TRP A 86 6.31 13.96 -14.87
CA TRP A 86 7.36 13.23 -15.57
C TRP A 86 7.11 11.71 -15.62
N VAL A 87 6.13 11.20 -14.86
CA VAL A 87 5.72 9.80 -14.94
C VAL A 87 5.06 9.57 -16.30
N PRO A 88 5.59 8.66 -17.13
CA PRO A 88 5.08 8.48 -18.47
C PRO A 88 3.72 7.76 -18.45
N ALA A 89 2.88 8.04 -19.45
CA ALA A 89 1.63 7.33 -19.68
C ALA A 89 1.81 5.81 -19.91
N SER A 90 3.02 5.38 -20.28
CA SER A 90 3.39 3.97 -20.48
C SER A 90 3.65 3.20 -19.18
N LEU A 91 3.53 3.82 -18.01
CA LEU A 91 3.65 3.14 -16.72
C LEU A 91 2.67 1.97 -16.66
N SER A 92 3.19 0.76 -16.47
CA SER A 92 2.41 -0.48 -16.43
C SER A 92 2.22 -1.02 -15.01
N GLU A 93 3.13 -0.72 -14.10
CA GLU A 93 3.13 -1.23 -12.73
C GLU A 93 3.16 -0.06 -11.74
N LEU A 94 2.16 -0.02 -10.87
CA LEU A 94 2.04 0.97 -9.80
C LEU A 94 1.93 0.26 -8.45
N GLU A 95 2.84 0.59 -7.54
CA GLU A 95 2.84 0.06 -6.19
C GLU A 95 2.74 1.22 -5.19
N LEU A 96 1.74 1.15 -4.32
CA LEU A 96 1.45 2.16 -3.30
C LEU A 96 1.60 1.52 -1.92
N ARG A 97 2.51 2.02 -1.11
CA ARG A 97 2.70 1.61 0.28
C ARG A 97 2.29 2.76 1.19
N VAL A 98 1.11 2.65 1.78
CA VAL A 98 0.42 3.77 2.42
C VAL A 98 -0.01 3.45 3.84
N ARG A 99 -0.27 4.50 4.61
CA ARG A 99 -0.91 4.40 5.92
C ARG A 99 -2.35 4.91 5.88
N ALA A 100 -3.14 4.58 6.90
CA ALA A 100 -4.55 4.95 6.95
C ALA A 100 -4.84 6.46 6.93
N GLU A 101 -3.89 7.27 7.38
CA GLU A 101 -3.98 8.73 7.41
C GLU A 101 -3.61 9.35 6.05
N SER A 102 -3.09 8.53 5.13
CA SER A 102 -2.65 9.00 3.81
C SER A 102 -3.83 9.53 3.00
N ARG A 103 -3.63 10.67 2.36
CA ARG A 103 -4.58 11.18 1.36
C ARG A 103 -4.50 10.33 0.10
N ILE A 104 -5.62 10.28 -0.62
CA ILE A 104 -5.68 9.63 -1.94
C ILE A 104 -4.92 10.52 -2.93
N PRO A 105 -3.95 9.97 -3.68
CA PRO A 105 -3.22 10.73 -4.69
C PRO A 105 -4.09 11.22 -5.85
N ASP A 106 -3.75 12.36 -6.44
CA ASP A 106 -4.17 12.66 -7.81
C ASP A 106 -3.24 11.94 -8.79
N PHE A 107 -3.76 10.92 -9.48
CA PHE A 107 -3.02 10.16 -10.47
C PHE A 107 -2.94 10.84 -11.85
N GLY A 108 -3.52 12.04 -12.00
CA GLY A 108 -3.59 12.78 -13.24
C GLY A 108 -4.53 12.12 -14.26
N ALA A 109 -4.25 12.29 -15.56
CA ALA A 109 -5.09 11.76 -16.63
C ALA A 109 -4.39 10.75 -17.56
N ALA A 110 -3.11 10.46 -17.32
CA ALA A 110 -2.24 9.86 -18.33
C ALA A 110 -1.88 8.38 -18.08
N ILE A 111 -1.72 7.96 -16.83
CA ILE A 111 -1.24 6.60 -16.53
C ILE A 111 -2.31 5.52 -16.70
N ARG A 112 -1.88 4.34 -17.14
CA ARG A 112 -2.73 3.17 -17.40
C ARG A 112 -2.09 1.90 -16.84
N PRO A 113 -1.92 1.80 -15.51
CA PRO A 113 -1.27 0.64 -14.92
C PRO A 113 -2.12 -0.61 -15.15
N SER A 114 -1.50 -1.66 -15.69
CA SER A 114 -2.08 -3.00 -15.81
C SER A 114 -1.88 -3.82 -14.53
N VAL A 115 -0.88 -3.48 -13.72
CA VAL A 115 -0.62 -4.10 -12.43
C VAL A 115 -0.66 -3.02 -11.36
N VAL A 116 -1.51 -3.22 -10.35
CA VAL A 116 -1.64 -2.32 -9.20
C VAL A 116 -1.45 -3.11 -7.93
N THR A 117 -0.53 -2.64 -7.08
CA THR A 117 -0.30 -3.17 -5.74
C THR A 117 -0.56 -2.08 -4.72
N ILE A 118 -1.36 -2.38 -3.70
CA ILE A 118 -1.68 -1.48 -2.60
C ILE A 118 -1.34 -2.22 -1.31
N ASP A 119 -0.27 -1.79 -0.63
CA ASP A 119 0.06 -2.22 0.71
C ASP A 119 -0.40 -1.13 1.69
N PHE A 120 -1.50 -1.41 2.38
CA PHE A 120 -2.17 -0.49 3.28
C PHE A 120 -1.90 -0.90 4.73
N SER A 121 -1.22 -0.03 5.48
CA SER A 121 -1.03 -0.19 6.92
C SER A 121 -2.12 0.58 7.68
N ALA A 122 -3.05 -0.15 8.27
CA ALA A 122 -4.11 0.35 9.12
C ALA A 122 -3.59 0.59 10.54
N GLY A 123 -3.68 1.85 10.97
CA GLY A 123 -3.44 2.28 12.34
C GLY A 123 -1.97 2.32 12.78
N PHE A 124 -1.80 2.90 13.98
CA PHE A 124 -0.63 2.78 14.84
C PHE A 124 -1.11 2.28 16.21
N PRO A 125 -0.22 1.72 17.05
CA PRO A 125 -0.55 1.44 18.44
C PRO A 125 -1.26 2.63 19.10
N GLY A 126 -2.49 2.42 19.59
CA GLY A 126 -3.35 3.44 20.21
C GLY A 126 -4.36 4.15 19.28
N PHE A 127 -4.29 3.97 17.96
CA PHE A 127 -5.25 4.53 17.00
C PHE A 127 -5.68 3.46 15.98
N PRO A 128 -6.51 2.48 16.39
CA PRO A 128 -6.96 1.43 15.49
C PRO A 128 -7.84 2.01 14.38
N VAL A 129 -7.60 1.55 13.17
CA VAL A 129 -8.40 1.92 12.00
C VAL A 129 -9.27 0.73 11.64
N SER A 130 -10.57 0.98 11.43
CA SER A 130 -11.50 -0.10 11.08
C SER A 130 -11.19 -0.68 9.70
N TYR A 131 -11.50 -1.96 9.50
CA TYR A 131 -11.41 -2.59 8.18
C TYR A 131 -12.30 -1.89 7.16
N LEU A 132 -13.48 -1.40 7.56
CA LEU A 132 -14.34 -0.57 6.71
C LEU A 132 -13.62 0.66 6.16
N GLN A 133 -12.86 1.37 7.01
CA GLN A 133 -12.11 2.55 6.59
C GLN A 133 -10.99 2.16 5.61
N SER A 134 -10.28 1.07 5.87
CA SER A 134 -9.24 0.52 4.98
C SER A 134 -9.81 0.18 3.60
N SER A 135 -10.89 -0.61 3.56
CA SER A 135 -11.59 -0.98 2.34
C SER A 135 -12.16 0.24 1.60
N THR A 136 -12.65 1.25 2.34
CA THR A 136 -13.16 2.49 1.75
C THR A 136 -12.05 3.29 1.10
N TRP A 137 -10.88 3.36 1.73
CA TRP A 137 -9.70 4.02 1.18
C TRP A 137 -9.25 3.34 -0.11
N ILE A 138 -9.10 2.01 -0.09
CA ILE A 138 -8.70 1.20 -1.25
C ILE A 138 -9.66 1.42 -2.43
N LYS A 139 -10.96 1.33 -2.17
CA LYS A 139 -12.00 1.58 -3.18
C LYS A 139 -11.88 2.96 -3.81
N LYS A 140 -11.71 4.01 -2.98
CA LYS A 140 -11.59 5.38 -3.48
C LYS A 140 -10.27 5.58 -4.25
N CYS A 141 -9.18 5.00 -3.79
CA CYS A 141 -7.88 5.04 -4.47
C CYS A 141 -7.97 4.42 -5.87
N ILE A 142 -8.52 3.21 -5.99
CA ILE A 142 -8.69 2.57 -7.30
C ILE A 142 -9.62 3.39 -8.20
N ASN A 143 -10.74 3.91 -7.68
CA ASN A 143 -11.66 4.74 -8.46
C ASN A 143 -11.07 6.08 -8.89
N SER A 144 -10.03 6.59 -8.20
CA SER A 144 -9.32 7.81 -8.58
C SER A 144 -8.28 7.58 -9.68
N LEU A 145 -7.96 6.34 -10.03
CA LEU A 145 -7.11 6.07 -11.18
C LEU A 145 -7.78 6.57 -12.46
N PRO A 146 -7.01 7.01 -13.48
CA PRO A 146 -7.62 7.58 -14.67
C PRO A 146 -8.29 6.52 -15.54
N PHE A 147 -7.78 5.28 -15.48
CA PHE A 147 -8.28 4.12 -16.21
C PHE A 147 -8.32 2.88 -15.32
N PRO A 148 -9.19 2.82 -14.29
CA PRO A 148 -9.22 1.71 -13.33
C PRO A 148 -9.56 0.36 -14.00
N ARG A 149 -10.22 0.40 -15.15
CA ARG A 149 -10.56 -0.80 -15.95
C ARG A 149 -9.38 -1.40 -16.71
N SER A 150 -8.25 -0.68 -16.78
CA SER A 150 -7.02 -1.19 -17.41
C SER A 150 -6.24 -2.16 -16.52
N ILE A 151 -6.60 -2.23 -15.23
CA ILE A 151 -6.00 -3.16 -14.27
C ILE A 151 -6.33 -4.59 -14.69
N GLN A 152 -5.28 -5.40 -14.83
CA GLN A 152 -5.32 -6.84 -15.07
C GLN A 152 -5.01 -7.63 -13.80
N VAL A 153 -4.07 -7.14 -12.99
CA VAL A 153 -3.68 -7.74 -11.72
C VAL A 153 -3.80 -6.71 -10.62
N LEU A 154 -4.58 -7.02 -9.59
CA LEU A 154 -4.75 -6.22 -8.40
C LEU A 154 -4.24 -6.99 -7.17
N THR A 155 -3.23 -6.45 -6.50
CA THR A 155 -2.75 -6.96 -5.22
C THR A 155 -3.10 -5.96 -4.13
N VAL A 156 -3.77 -6.42 -3.08
CA VAL A 156 -4.15 -5.61 -1.92
C VAL A 156 -3.68 -6.33 -0.67
N SER A 157 -2.78 -5.69 0.07
CA SER A 157 -2.33 -6.15 1.38
C SER A 157 -2.84 -5.16 2.42
N ILE A 158 -3.63 -5.61 3.39
CA ILE A 158 -4.10 -4.82 4.52
C ILE A 158 -3.38 -5.34 5.76
N LEU A 159 -2.57 -4.49 6.38
CA LEU A 159 -1.92 -4.78 7.65
C LEU A 159 -2.61 -3.96 8.75
N ASN A 160 -3.30 -4.61 9.68
CA ASN A 160 -3.95 -3.96 10.82
C ASN A 160 -3.13 -4.19 12.08
N GLN A 161 -2.57 -3.12 12.65
CA GLN A 161 -1.79 -3.19 13.88
C GLN A 161 -2.69 -2.82 15.06
N GLN A 162 -2.94 -3.77 15.95
CA GLN A 162 -3.78 -3.56 17.13
C GLN A 162 -2.95 -3.66 18.40
N SER A 163 -3.02 -2.60 19.20
CA SER A 163 -2.63 -2.67 20.61
C SER A 163 -3.88 -3.08 21.39
N ILE A 164 -3.77 -4.14 22.18
CA ILE A 164 -4.86 -4.67 23.02
C ILE A 164 -4.93 -3.78 24.27
N ALA A 165 -5.26 -2.51 24.08
CA ALA A 165 -5.46 -1.58 25.19
C ALA A 165 -6.90 -1.71 25.69
N ASP A 166 -7.05 -2.45 26.79
CA ASP A 166 -8.14 -2.51 27.77
C ASP A 166 -9.57 -2.93 27.36
N ASP A 167 -10.03 -2.81 26.11
CA ASP A 167 -11.46 -3.02 25.76
C ASP A 167 -11.79 -4.31 24.97
N GLY A 168 -10.96 -5.35 25.10
CA GLY A 168 -11.29 -6.71 24.63
C GLY A 168 -10.84 -7.05 23.20
N MET A 169 -11.34 -8.19 22.69
CA MET A 169 -11.00 -8.78 21.38
C MET A 169 -11.73 -8.11 20.21
N ASP A 170 -12.48 -7.05 20.48
CA ASP A 170 -13.33 -6.37 19.50
C ASP A 170 -12.45 -5.65 18.46
N GLY A 171 -12.70 -5.98 17.19
CA GLY A 171 -11.97 -5.41 16.06
C GLY A 171 -10.81 -6.26 15.53
N LEU A 172 -10.39 -7.33 16.22
CA LEU A 172 -9.32 -8.21 15.73
C LEU A 172 -9.60 -8.77 14.33
N TYR A 173 -10.83 -9.25 14.15
CA TYR A 173 -11.29 -9.83 12.91
C TYR A 173 -12.17 -8.84 12.14
N PRO A 174 -12.09 -8.82 10.81
CA PRO A 174 -13.06 -8.09 10.01
C PRO A 174 -14.48 -8.59 10.27
N GLU A 175 -15.43 -7.66 10.29
CA GLU A 175 -16.84 -8.01 10.28
C GLU A 175 -17.23 -8.56 8.90
N LEU A 176 -18.36 -9.30 8.86
CA LEU A 176 -18.89 -9.78 7.58
C LEU A 176 -19.16 -8.62 6.60
N SER A 177 -19.67 -7.51 7.12
CA SER A 177 -19.98 -6.28 6.38
C SER A 177 -18.75 -5.65 5.71
N ASP A 178 -17.58 -5.74 6.35
CA ASP A 178 -16.31 -5.25 5.81
C ASP A 178 -15.92 -6.02 4.55
N TYR A 179 -16.02 -7.36 4.62
CA TYR A 179 -15.76 -8.24 3.48
C TYR A 179 -16.80 -8.03 2.38
N GLU A 180 -18.09 -7.90 2.71
CA GLU A 180 -19.17 -7.74 1.72
C GLU A 180 -18.97 -6.48 0.88
N MET A 181 -18.58 -5.37 1.52
CA MET A 181 -18.30 -4.12 0.83
C MET A 181 -17.13 -4.25 -0.15
N LEU A 182 -16.03 -4.90 0.29
CA LEU A 182 -14.86 -5.12 -0.55
C LEU A 182 -15.16 -6.09 -1.69
N SER A 183 -15.82 -7.22 -1.41
CA SER A 183 -16.23 -8.22 -2.40
C SER A 183 -17.11 -7.61 -3.48
N SER A 184 -18.15 -6.87 -3.08
CA SER A 184 -19.05 -6.19 -4.02
C SER A 184 -18.30 -5.21 -4.93
N PHE A 185 -17.34 -4.45 -4.39
CA PHE A 185 -16.52 -3.55 -5.18
C PHE A 185 -15.60 -4.30 -6.16
N LEU A 186 -14.92 -5.37 -5.71
CA LEU A 186 -14.03 -6.17 -6.55
C LEU A 186 -14.79 -6.88 -7.68
N GLN A 187 -15.99 -7.39 -7.40
CA GLN A 187 -16.88 -7.95 -8.42
C GLN A 187 -17.28 -6.91 -9.45
N GLN A 188 -17.65 -5.69 -9.03
CA GLN A 188 -17.98 -4.60 -9.96
C GLN A 188 -16.80 -4.21 -10.85
N LEU A 189 -15.59 -4.17 -10.28
CA LEU A 189 -14.37 -3.88 -11.02
C LEU A 189 -14.11 -4.94 -12.11
N ARG A 190 -14.39 -6.21 -11.79
CA ARG A 190 -14.23 -7.35 -12.69
C ARG A 190 -15.29 -7.42 -13.80
N VAL A 191 -16.57 -7.35 -13.44
CA VAL A 191 -17.71 -7.63 -14.36
C VAL A 191 -18.03 -6.44 -15.28
N CYS A 192 -17.37 -5.30 -15.09
CA CYS A 192 -17.58 -4.13 -15.94
C CYS A 192 -17.36 -4.47 -17.44
N GLU A 193 -18.19 -3.91 -18.34
CA GLU A 193 -18.27 -4.22 -19.78
C GLU A 193 -16.94 -4.04 -20.57
N ARG A 194 -15.89 -3.54 -19.92
CA ARG A 194 -14.52 -3.37 -20.44
C ARG A 194 -13.44 -3.67 -19.39
N GLY A 195 -13.78 -4.40 -18.33
CA GLY A 195 -12.84 -4.79 -17.29
C GLY A 195 -11.87 -5.83 -17.83
N ASN A 196 -10.58 -5.64 -17.57
CA ASN A 196 -9.54 -6.61 -17.90
C ASN A 196 -8.99 -7.32 -16.66
N LEU A 197 -9.69 -7.22 -15.52
CA LEU A 197 -9.20 -7.76 -14.24
C LEU A 197 -9.22 -9.29 -14.29
N GLU A 198 -8.03 -9.87 -14.45
CA GLU A 198 -7.77 -11.31 -14.56
C GLU A 198 -7.52 -11.93 -13.19
N LYS A 199 -6.77 -11.21 -12.33
CA LYS A 199 -6.33 -11.73 -11.04
C LYS A 199 -6.43 -10.69 -9.93
N ILE A 200 -6.89 -11.15 -8.77
CA ILE A 200 -6.94 -10.42 -7.52
C ILE A 200 -6.20 -11.24 -6.46
N ILE A 201 -5.31 -10.59 -5.72
CA ILE A 201 -4.64 -11.14 -4.54
C ILE A 201 -5.02 -10.24 -3.38
N LEU A 202 -5.73 -10.78 -2.40
CA LEU A 202 -6.15 -10.05 -1.21
C LEU A 202 -5.52 -10.71 0.01
N SER A 203 -4.69 -9.98 0.74
CA SER A 203 -4.13 -10.42 2.01
C SER A 203 -4.58 -9.47 3.11
N VAL A 204 -5.17 -10.01 4.18
CA VAL A 204 -5.52 -9.27 5.39
C VAL A 204 -4.70 -9.85 6.53
N THR A 205 -3.80 -9.05 7.09
CA THR A 205 -2.97 -9.43 8.23
C THR A 205 -3.34 -8.58 9.43
N THR A 206 -3.61 -9.23 10.56
CA THR A 206 -3.79 -8.56 11.84
C THR A 206 -2.59 -8.87 12.71
N GLU A 207 -1.90 -7.83 13.17
CA GLU A 207 -0.79 -7.92 14.12
C GLU A 207 -1.28 -7.54 15.51
N VAL A 208 -1.05 -8.44 16.46
CA VAL A 208 -1.39 -8.26 17.87
C VAL A 208 -0.15 -8.28 18.75
N GLU A 209 -0.10 -7.35 19.70
CA GLU A 209 0.90 -7.36 20.75
C GLU A 209 0.61 -8.50 21.74
N PRO A 210 1.65 -9.16 22.29
CA PRO A 210 1.46 -10.19 23.30
C PRO A 210 0.85 -9.59 24.56
N THR A 211 -0.22 -10.22 25.06
CA THR A 211 -0.75 -9.99 26.40
C THR A 211 -0.56 -11.26 27.22
N ASP A 212 -0.07 -11.12 28.46
CA ASP A 212 0.30 -12.25 29.32
C ASP A 212 -0.90 -13.13 29.73
N ASP A 213 -2.14 -12.66 29.52
CA ASP A 213 -3.35 -13.22 30.13
C ASP A 213 -4.42 -13.75 29.14
N VAL A 214 -4.19 -13.72 27.83
CA VAL A 214 -5.22 -14.13 26.84
C VAL A 214 -4.89 -15.49 26.21
N GLU A 215 -5.62 -16.53 26.61
CA GLU A 215 -5.71 -17.78 25.84
C GLU A 215 -6.47 -17.52 24.53
N TRP A 216 -5.72 -17.46 23.43
CA TRP A 216 -6.28 -17.27 22.09
C TRP A 216 -7.08 -18.52 21.71
N GLN A 217 -8.40 -18.41 21.67
CA GLN A 217 -9.25 -19.49 21.17
C GLN A 217 -9.00 -19.68 19.67
N VAL A 218 -8.47 -20.85 19.32
CA VAL A 218 -8.09 -21.25 17.95
C VAL A 218 -9.32 -21.49 17.05
N ASP A 219 -10.53 -21.44 17.61
CA ASP A 219 -11.78 -21.67 16.87
C ASP A 219 -12.10 -20.58 15.82
N GLY A 220 -11.35 -19.45 15.84
CA GLY A 220 -11.51 -18.37 14.87
C GLY A 220 -11.19 -18.77 13.43
N GLU A 221 -10.31 -19.76 13.19
CA GLU A 221 -9.82 -20.08 11.84
C GLU A 221 -10.96 -20.57 10.93
N ALA A 222 -11.76 -21.50 11.45
CA ALA A 222 -12.89 -22.08 10.72
C ALA A 222 -13.99 -21.04 10.47
N GLN A 223 -14.22 -20.14 11.44
CA GLN A 223 -15.18 -19.06 11.31
C GLN A 223 -14.75 -18.04 10.25
N GLU A 224 -13.48 -17.59 10.28
CA GLU A 224 -12.94 -16.67 9.28
C GLU A 224 -12.92 -17.30 7.89
N LEU A 225 -12.49 -18.55 7.77
CA LEU A 225 -12.52 -19.27 6.51
C LEU A 225 -13.95 -19.39 5.95
N ALA A 226 -14.94 -19.62 6.80
CA ALA A 226 -16.34 -19.66 6.39
C ALA A 226 -16.85 -18.30 5.89
N LYS A 227 -16.47 -17.18 6.54
CA LYS A 227 -16.77 -15.83 6.07
C LYS A 227 -16.15 -15.58 4.69
N LEU A 228 -14.85 -15.87 4.52
CA LEU A 228 -14.14 -15.67 3.26
C LEU A 228 -14.77 -16.47 2.12
N LYS A 229 -15.08 -17.75 2.35
CA LYS A 229 -15.74 -18.62 1.36
C LYS A 229 -17.11 -18.08 0.95
N ASN A 230 -17.91 -17.64 1.92
CA ASN A 230 -19.27 -17.18 1.66
C ASN A 230 -19.27 -15.85 0.90
N VAL A 231 -18.53 -14.86 1.39
CA VAL A 231 -18.56 -13.49 0.85
C VAL A 231 -17.87 -13.38 -0.50
N PHE A 232 -16.81 -14.13 -0.73
CA PHE A 232 -16.05 -14.10 -1.98
C PHE A 232 -16.41 -15.24 -2.94
N ALA A 233 -17.48 -15.99 -2.69
CA ALA A 233 -17.87 -17.18 -3.45
C ALA A 233 -17.79 -16.98 -4.97
N GLU A 234 -18.43 -15.93 -5.51
CA GLU A 234 -18.45 -15.68 -6.96
C GLU A 234 -17.05 -15.39 -7.55
N LEU A 235 -16.18 -14.70 -6.80
CA LEU A 235 -14.82 -14.40 -7.26
C LEU A 235 -13.91 -15.63 -7.20
N LEU A 236 -14.11 -16.47 -6.19
CA LEU A 236 -13.42 -17.75 -6.01
C LEU A 236 -13.84 -18.77 -7.08
N GLU A 237 -15.14 -18.94 -7.30
CA GLU A 237 -15.69 -19.83 -8.35
C GLU A 237 -15.17 -19.45 -9.73
N ALA A 238 -15.04 -18.15 -9.97
CA ALA A 238 -14.52 -17.64 -11.22
C ALA A 238 -12.99 -17.63 -11.32
N LYS A 239 -12.29 -18.19 -10.32
CA LYS A 239 -10.82 -18.28 -10.23
C LYS A 239 -10.09 -16.94 -10.38
N ALA A 240 -10.76 -15.88 -9.97
CA ALA A 240 -10.25 -14.52 -10.13
C ALA A 240 -9.62 -13.97 -8.83
N LEU A 241 -9.77 -14.68 -7.71
CA LEU A 241 -9.32 -14.24 -6.39
C LEU A 241 -8.49 -15.33 -5.71
N ASP A 242 -7.33 -14.90 -5.20
CA ASP A 242 -6.61 -15.55 -4.11
C ASP A 242 -6.82 -14.66 -2.87
N VAL A 243 -7.25 -15.24 -1.75
CA VAL A 243 -7.53 -14.48 -0.52
C VAL A 243 -6.95 -15.17 0.70
N ASP A 244 -6.24 -14.40 1.51
CA ASP A 244 -5.62 -14.84 2.76
C ASP A 244 -6.01 -13.91 3.91
N PHE A 245 -6.32 -14.51 5.05
CA PHE A 245 -6.38 -13.86 6.36
C PHE A 245 -5.29 -14.45 7.26
N THR A 246 -4.53 -13.60 7.93
CA THR A 246 -3.47 -14.03 8.86
C THR A 246 -3.52 -13.23 10.16
N LEU A 247 -3.64 -13.91 11.28
CA LEU A 247 -3.44 -13.31 12.61
C LEU A 247 -2.02 -13.63 13.07
N LYS A 248 -1.24 -12.60 13.38
CA LYS A 248 0.15 -12.71 13.83
C LYS A 248 0.32 -12.08 15.18
N ARG A 249 1.02 -12.78 16.07
CA ARG A 249 1.57 -12.21 17.29
C ARG A 249 2.93 -11.62 16.99
N VAL A 250 3.09 -10.33 17.27
CA VAL A 250 4.36 -9.64 17.07
C VAL A 250 5.02 -9.45 18.42
N ASN A 251 6.15 -10.13 18.64
CA ASN A 251 6.96 -9.91 19.84
C ASN A 251 7.57 -8.50 19.76
N HIS A 252 7.41 -7.73 20.83
CA HIS A 252 7.87 -6.34 20.90
C HIS A 252 9.33 -6.24 20.44
N ILE A 253 9.61 -5.27 19.58
CA ILE A 253 10.97 -4.92 19.16
C ILE A 253 11.70 -4.46 20.43
N ASP A 254 12.85 -5.08 20.73
CA ASP A 254 13.69 -4.63 21.84
C ASP A 254 14.21 -3.20 21.56
N GLU A 255 14.70 -2.49 22.58
CA GLU A 255 15.23 -1.12 22.43
C GLU A 255 16.40 -1.00 21.41
N ARG A 256 16.89 -2.13 20.86
CA ARG A 256 17.96 -2.18 19.86
C ARG A 256 17.44 -2.32 18.42
N GLY A 257 16.13 -2.30 18.21
CA GLY A 257 15.55 -2.31 16.87
C GLY A 257 15.63 -3.66 16.16
N MET A 258 15.97 -4.75 16.86
CA MET A 258 15.97 -6.09 16.24
C MET A 258 14.60 -6.74 16.39
N SER A 259 13.88 -6.82 15.27
CA SER A 259 12.63 -7.58 15.18
C SER A 259 12.88 -9.07 15.44
N HIS A 260 12.17 -9.61 16.43
CA HIS A 260 12.01 -11.06 16.56
C HIS A 260 10.88 -11.54 15.65
N VAL A 261 11.10 -12.71 15.05
CA VAL A 261 10.16 -13.43 14.17
C VAL A 261 8.76 -13.46 14.79
N GLY A 262 7.78 -12.86 14.12
CA GLY A 262 6.38 -12.93 14.52
C GLY A 262 5.85 -14.37 14.45
N GLU A 263 5.06 -14.77 15.44
CA GLU A 263 4.40 -16.07 15.47
C GLU A 263 3.06 -15.97 14.74
N THR A 264 2.86 -16.76 13.69
CA THR A 264 1.54 -16.88 13.05
C THR A 264 0.62 -17.67 13.98
N LEU A 265 -0.42 -17.02 14.48
CA LEU A 265 -1.40 -17.65 15.36
C LEU A 265 -2.49 -18.37 14.58
N LEU A 266 -2.90 -17.79 13.46
CA LEU A 266 -3.99 -18.29 12.63
C LEU A 266 -3.74 -17.85 11.19
N HIS A 267 -3.97 -18.76 10.25
CA HIS A 267 -3.90 -18.47 8.83
C HIS A 267 -5.03 -19.18 8.09
N SER A 268 -5.87 -18.42 7.39
CA SER A 268 -6.98 -18.91 6.59
C SER A 268 -6.84 -18.41 5.17
N GLY A 269 -6.58 -19.31 4.22
CA GLY A 269 -6.32 -18.96 2.82
C GLY A 269 -7.14 -19.78 1.83
N ILE A 270 -7.47 -19.17 0.68
CA ILE A 270 -8.10 -19.84 -0.47
C ILE A 270 -7.35 -19.37 -1.72
N HIS A 271 -6.76 -20.32 -2.44
CA HIS A 271 -6.03 -20.05 -3.66
C HIS A 271 -6.67 -20.77 -4.84
N SER A 272 -6.76 -20.07 -5.96
CA SER A 272 -7.25 -20.62 -7.22
C SER A 272 -6.20 -21.58 -7.82
N ILE A 273 -6.58 -22.84 -8.03
CA ILE A 273 -5.77 -23.88 -8.72
C ILE A 273 -5.98 -23.79 -10.23
#